data_AF-A0A350R7A5-F1
#
_entry.id   AF-A0A350R7A5-F1
#
_cell.length_a   1.000
_cell.length_b   1.000
_cell.length_c   1.000
_cell.angle_alpha   90.00
_cell.angle_beta   90.00
_cell.angle_gamma   90.00
#
_symmetry.space_group_name_H-M   'P 1'
#
loop_
_entity.id
_entity.type
_entity.pdbx_description
1 polymer ?
#
loop_
_entity_poly.entity_id
_entity_poly.type
_entity_poly.pdbx_seq_one_letter_code
_entity_poly.pdbx_strand_id
1 'polypeptide(L)'
;MQLTASKLYNYLQCPHRVWRDAYGPQVEKIKETNPFVQLLWDKGVQHEQKAVSRLGDFVDLSIGDQQERIINTKEALEDGAQLLYQPVIQHENLLGIPDFLRRLDDGTYIAVDVKSGRGFEGTEENGDENGPKLKRHYAVQLALYTEILEKIGHSNGKRQGIIYDIEHQEVSYDLNLPLGVRDKRTFWDFYEWLKVEVLHLLANEKRNDPAMAGICKLCPWYDSCKHWVTERDDTTGLFYVGRSARDTLKDDIDLTTVSEAQNLDVDALVAQKVSDKQFLRGLGQKTLEKIKARAEIMANKKMPVLYEALNFPSVQYELFFDIEDDPTQAFVYLHGVYERTPQGTKFIPFVAEAVTPESESKAWASFWSYIRSLPSGDFVLYYYSHHEKTTYKKMAELYPDVATLADVEWLFDKNRAIDLYTDVILKHTDWPVGSYSLKAIAQYLGFKWRDETPSGALSIQWYNEYLKTSDNKILDRILLYNEDDCIATLVIKDKLVKMESVL
;
A
#
# COMPACT_ATOMS: atom_id res chain seq x y z
N MET A 1 23.30 -13.84 -12.62
CA MET A 1 22.57 -12.57 -12.39
C MET A 1 22.98 -12.01 -11.04
N GLN A 2 23.11 -10.70 -10.89
CA GLN A 2 23.43 -10.08 -9.59
C GLN A 2 22.22 -10.11 -8.64
N LEU A 3 22.47 -10.25 -7.34
CA LEU A 3 21.52 -10.06 -6.26
C LEU A 3 21.69 -8.65 -5.70
N THR A 4 20.58 -7.89 -5.63
CA THR A 4 20.54 -6.48 -5.22
C THR A 4 19.48 -6.26 -4.15
N ALA A 5 19.58 -5.15 -3.43
CA ALA A 5 18.59 -4.74 -2.44
C ALA A 5 17.17 -4.66 -3.05
N SER A 6 17.04 -4.12 -4.27
CA SER A 6 15.76 -4.04 -4.98
C SER A 6 15.16 -5.42 -5.29
N LYS A 7 15.97 -6.45 -5.55
CA LYS A 7 15.47 -7.82 -5.78
C LYS A 7 14.96 -8.46 -4.50
N LEU A 8 15.67 -8.25 -3.39
CA LEU A 8 15.21 -8.68 -2.06
C LEU A 8 13.91 -7.97 -1.68
N TYR A 9 13.84 -6.65 -1.90
CA TYR A 9 12.62 -5.87 -1.71
C TYR A 9 11.47 -6.40 -2.56
N ASN A 10 11.70 -6.64 -3.86
CA ASN A 10 10.69 -7.19 -4.76
C ASN A 10 10.17 -8.54 -4.30
N TYR A 11 11.03 -9.42 -3.74
CA TYR A 11 10.58 -10.68 -3.16
C TYR A 11 9.62 -10.46 -1.98
N LEU A 12 9.96 -9.55 -1.07
CA LEU A 12 9.11 -9.24 0.09
C LEU A 12 7.73 -8.72 -0.32
N GLN A 13 7.63 -8.01 -1.45
CA GLN A 13 6.36 -7.58 -2.03
C GLN A 13 5.64 -8.73 -2.75
N CYS A 14 6.36 -9.47 -3.59
CA CYS A 14 5.84 -10.59 -4.36
C CYS A 14 6.99 -11.51 -4.83
N PRO A 15 7.11 -12.75 -4.30
CA PRO A 15 8.15 -13.69 -4.74
C PRO A 15 8.10 -13.97 -6.25
N HIS A 16 6.90 -13.95 -6.85
CA HIS A 16 6.70 -14.20 -8.27
C HIS A 16 7.35 -13.15 -9.16
N ARG A 17 7.40 -11.90 -8.69
CA ARG A 17 7.99 -10.79 -9.44
C ARG A 17 9.48 -11.02 -9.71
N VAL A 18 10.22 -11.61 -8.76
CA VAL A 18 11.67 -11.84 -8.91
C VAL A 18 11.98 -12.75 -10.09
N TRP A 19 11.30 -13.90 -10.17
CA TRP A 19 11.45 -14.81 -11.30
C TRP A 19 10.95 -14.18 -12.59
N ARG A 20 9.81 -13.48 -12.54
CA ARG A 20 9.20 -12.89 -13.73
C ARG A 20 9.99 -11.72 -14.31
N ASP A 21 10.62 -10.91 -13.49
CA ASP A 21 11.55 -9.87 -13.96
C ASP A 21 12.77 -10.46 -14.67
N ALA A 22 13.21 -11.68 -14.30
CA ALA A 22 14.34 -12.37 -14.91
C ALA A 22 13.99 -13.20 -16.16
N TYR A 23 12.83 -13.87 -16.17
CA TYR A 23 12.48 -14.89 -17.15
C TYR A 23 11.11 -14.69 -17.83
N GLY A 24 10.31 -13.74 -17.35
CA GLY A 24 8.97 -13.48 -17.87
C GLY A 24 8.98 -12.92 -19.31
N PRO A 25 7.94 -13.19 -20.11
CA PRO A 25 7.82 -12.60 -21.45
C PRO A 25 7.69 -11.08 -21.35
N GLN A 26 8.70 -10.33 -21.82
CA GLN A 26 8.72 -8.86 -21.66
C GLN A 26 7.58 -8.15 -22.41
N VAL A 27 6.94 -8.82 -23.36
CA VAL A 27 5.74 -8.32 -24.07
C VAL A 27 4.51 -8.24 -23.16
N GLU A 28 4.46 -9.02 -22.08
CA GLU A 28 3.38 -9.01 -21.09
C GLU A 28 3.58 -7.98 -19.97
N LYS A 29 4.72 -7.29 -19.99
CA LYS A 29 5.09 -6.28 -18.99
C LYS A 29 4.49 -4.94 -19.41
N ILE A 30 3.75 -4.32 -18.50
CA ILE A 30 3.30 -2.94 -18.65
C ILE A 30 4.56 -2.08 -18.74
N LYS A 31 4.76 -1.43 -19.90
CA LYS A 31 5.98 -0.67 -20.20
C LYS A 31 5.98 0.70 -19.54
N GLU A 32 4.80 1.31 -19.41
CA GLU A 32 4.64 2.59 -18.77
C GLU A 32 4.69 2.42 -17.25
N THR A 33 5.57 3.18 -16.61
CA THR A 33 5.63 3.23 -15.15
C THR A 33 4.35 3.85 -14.62
N ASN A 34 3.77 3.24 -13.58
CA ASN A 34 2.63 3.84 -12.89
C ASN A 34 3.02 5.25 -12.38
N PRO A 35 2.24 6.30 -12.71
CA PRO A 35 2.58 7.68 -12.35
C PRO A 35 2.83 7.91 -10.86
N PHE A 36 2.11 7.22 -9.99
CA PHE A 36 2.34 7.33 -8.55
C PHE A 36 3.67 6.69 -8.13
N VAL A 37 4.10 5.60 -8.79
CA VAL A 37 5.42 5.02 -8.56
C VAL A 37 6.51 6.00 -9.01
N GLN A 38 6.32 6.67 -10.15
CA GLN A 38 7.25 7.70 -10.62
C GLN A 38 7.33 8.88 -9.65
N LEU A 39 6.17 9.38 -9.18
CA LEU A 39 6.10 10.45 -8.19
C LEU A 39 6.83 10.10 -6.89
N LEU A 40 6.66 8.88 -6.39
CA LEU A 40 7.36 8.39 -5.20
C LEU A 40 8.88 8.33 -5.42
N TRP A 41 9.34 7.93 -6.60
CA TRP A 41 10.76 7.95 -6.95
C TRP A 41 11.32 9.37 -7.00
N ASP A 42 10.65 10.28 -7.70
CA ASP A 42 11.10 11.66 -7.83
C ASP A 42 11.20 12.35 -6.46
N LYS A 43 10.23 12.11 -5.57
CA LYS A 43 10.29 12.60 -4.18
C LYS A 43 11.40 11.95 -3.37
N GLY A 44 11.64 10.65 -3.57
CA GLY A 44 12.76 9.94 -2.94
C GLY A 44 14.10 10.61 -3.24
N VAL A 45 14.35 10.90 -4.53
CA VAL A 45 15.55 11.61 -5.00
C VAL A 45 15.66 13.01 -4.38
N GLN A 46 14.55 13.78 -4.35
CA GLN A 46 14.56 15.11 -3.73
C GLN A 46 14.86 15.05 -2.22
N HIS A 47 14.33 14.03 -1.52
CA HIS A 47 14.57 13.85 -0.09
C HIS A 47 16.02 13.48 0.19
N GLU A 48 16.59 12.59 -0.63
CA GLU A 48 18.01 12.24 -0.60
C GLU A 48 18.89 13.47 -0.82
N GLN A 49 18.64 14.27 -1.87
CA GLN A 49 19.39 15.51 -2.14
C GLN A 49 19.34 16.51 -0.97
N LYS A 50 18.16 16.65 -0.33
CA LYS A 50 18.02 17.48 0.86
C LYS A 50 18.83 16.93 2.05
N ALA A 51 18.88 15.61 2.23
CA ALA A 51 19.71 14.97 3.25
C ALA A 51 21.20 15.20 2.95
N VAL A 52 21.65 15.01 1.71
CA VAL A 52 23.02 15.28 1.23
C VAL A 52 23.44 16.72 1.56
N SER A 53 22.57 17.71 1.32
CA SER A 53 22.89 19.12 1.59
C SER A 53 23.17 19.46 3.06
N ARG A 54 22.82 18.56 3.98
CA ARG A 54 23.02 18.73 5.43
C ARG A 54 24.17 17.88 5.97
N LEU A 55 24.74 17.01 5.15
CA LEU A 55 25.90 16.20 5.51
C LEU A 55 27.18 17.00 5.27
N GLY A 56 28.22 16.70 6.05
CA GLY A 56 29.53 17.35 5.95
C GLY A 56 30.28 16.95 4.67
N ASP A 57 31.59 17.16 4.62
CA ASP A 57 32.41 16.78 3.48
C ASP A 57 32.30 15.26 3.18
N PHE A 58 32.01 14.92 1.93
CA PHE A 58 31.91 13.55 1.44
C PHE A 58 32.65 13.36 0.11
N VAL A 59 33.01 12.12 -0.21
CA VAL A 59 33.51 11.74 -1.53
C VAL A 59 32.32 11.30 -2.38
N ASP A 60 32.06 12.02 -3.48
CA ASP A 60 30.97 11.71 -4.41
C ASP A 60 31.38 10.58 -5.37
N LEU A 61 30.69 9.45 -5.28
CA LEU A 61 30.89 8.27 -6.12
C LEU A 61 29.67 7.96 -7.00
N SER A 62 28.79 8.95 -7.21
CA SER A 62 27.58 8.80 -8.02
C SER A 62 27.85 8.81 -9.53
N ILE A 63 28.98 9.39 -9.95
CA ILE A 63 29.34 9.61 -11.36
C ILE A 63 30.15 8.43 -11.90
N GLY A 64 29.86 8.05 -13.15
CA GLY A 64 30.57 6.99 -13.88
C GLY A 64 29.70 5.77 -14.12
N ASP A 65 30.21 4.83 -14.93
CA ASP A 65 29.55 3.54 -15.10
C ASP A 65 29.71 2.65 -13.85
N GLN A 66 29.03 1.49 -13.83
CA GLN A 66 29.06 0.62 -12.67
C GLN A 66 30.47 0.13 -12.31
N GLN A 67 31.33 -0.16 -13.29
CA GLN A 67 32.68 -0.68 -13.04
C GLN A 67 33.59 0.42 -12.54
N GLU A 68 33.52 1.62 -13.14
CA GLU A 68 34.25 2.80 -12.67
C GLU A 68 33.89 3.12 -11.23
N ARG A 69 32.59 3.12 -10.89
CA ARG A 69 32.12 3.39 -9.52
C ARG A 69 32.57 2.33 -8.52
N ILE A 70 32.66 1.06 -8.90
CA ILE A 70 33.21 -0.01 -8.03
C ILE A 70 34.69 0.25 -7.73
N ILE A 71 35.47 0.61 -8.76
CA ILE A 71 36.90 0.92 -8.60
C ILE A 71 37.10 2.14 -7.69
N ASN A 72 36.41 3.24 -8.00
CA ASN A 72 36.49 4.48 -7.21
C ASN A 72 36.04 4.26 -5.76
N THR A 73 35.02 3.43 -5.53
CA THR A 73 34.57 3.07 -4.18
C THR A 73 35.66 2.32 -3.42
N LYS A 74 36.33 1.36 -4.07
CA LYS A 74 37.41 0.60 -3.46
C LYS A 74 38.59 1.50 -3.08
N GLU A 75 39.01 2.39 -3.97
CA GLU A 75 40.08 3.35 -3.70
C GLU A 75 39.71 4.26 -2.52
N ALA A 76 38.49 4.79 -2.50
CA ALA A 76 38.03 5.67 -1.42
C ALA A 76 37.91 4.97 -0.04
N LEU A 77 37.61 3.67 -0.03
CA LEU A 77 37.64 2.83 1.17
C LEU A 77 39.08 2.58 1.67
N GLU A 78 40.03 2.37 0.75
CA GLU A 78 41.46 2.18 1.07
C GLU A 78 42.10 3.48 1.58
N ASP A 79 41.71 4.63 1.01
CA ASP A 79 42.13 5.96 1.44
C ASP A 79 41.55 6.38 2.81
N GLY A 80 40.56 5.63 3.31
CA GLY A 80 39.97 5.88 4.62
C GLY A 80 39.12 7.16 4.66
N ALA A 81 38.46 7.52 3.56
CA ALA A 81 37.56 8.66 3.50
C ALA A 81 36.44 8.54 4.55
N GLN A 82 36.10 9.66 5.21
CA GLN A 82 35.18 9.64 6.36
C GLN A 82 33.73 9.33 5.97
N LEU A 83 33.29 9.83 4.81
CA LEU A 83 31.94 9.65 4.30
C LEU A 83 31.99 9.50 2.78
N LEU A 84 31.36 8.45 2.28
CA LEU A 84 31.23 8.15 0.85
C LEU A 84 29.77 8.30 0.45
N TYR A 85 29.49 9.04 -0.62
CA TYR A 85 28.14 9.22 -1.16
C TYR A 85 27.94 8.36 -2.42
N GLN A 86 26.84 7.61 -2.46
CA GLN A 86 26.48 6.69 -3.54
C GLN A 86 27.59 5.67 -3.94
N PRO A 87 28.34 5.07 -2.98
CA PRO A 87 29.34 4.06 -3.31
C PRO A 87 28.70 2.81 -3.92
N VAL A 88 29.43 2.13 -4.79
CA VAL A 88 29.04 0.84 -5.36
C VAL A 88 29.94 -0.24 -4.77
N ILE A 89 29.35 -1.09 -3.92
CA ILE A 89 30.04 -2.21 -3.28
C ILE A 89 29.63 -3.53 -3.93
N GLN A 90 30.60 -4.40 -4.20
CA GLN A 90 30.36 -5.69 -4.83
C GLN A 90 31.21 -6.80 -4.22
N HIS A 91 30.61 -7.98 -4.04
CA HIS A 91 31.34 -9.22 -3.78
C HIS A 91 30.64 -10.37 -4.52
N GLU A 92 31.36 -11.06 -5.41
CA GLU A 92 30.81 -12.09 -6.30
C GLU A 92 29.53 -11.60 -7.03
N ASN A 93 28.38 -12.25 -6.78
CA ASN A 93 27.09 -11.91 -7.34
C ASN A 93 26.29 -10.91 -6.49
N LEU A 94 26.80 -10.48 -5.32
CA LEU A 94 26.15 -9.49 -4.46
C LEU A 94 26.54 -8.08 -4.90
N LEU A 95 25.56 -7.21 -5.09
CA LEU A 95 25.76 -5.80 -5.45
C LEU A 95 24.92 -4.88 -4.55
N GLY A 96 25.58 -3.90 -3.94
CA GLY A 96 24.95 -2.89 -3.10
C GLY A 96 25.30 -1.47 -3.54
N ILE A 97 24.34 -0.57 -3.39
CA ILE A 97 24.50 0.87 -3.60
C ILE A 97 23.81 1.55 -2.41
N PRO A 98 24.44 1.59 -1.22
CA PRO A 98 23.92 2.39 -0.13
C PRO A 98 24.01 3.88 -0.48
N ASP A 99 23.14 4.70 0.10
CA ASP A 99 23.23 6.15 -0.09
C ASP A 99 24.54 6.68 0.51
N PHE A 100 24.96 6.16 1.66
CA PHE A 100 26.27 6.45 2.23
C PHE A 100 26.98 5.24 2.84
N LEU A 101 28.32 5.29 2.82
CA LEU A 101 29.17 4.54 3.74
C LEU A 101 29.87 5.51 4.67
N ARG A 102 29.70 5.30 5.98
CA ARG A 102 30.29 6.14 7.02
C ARG A 102 31.41 5.38 7.73
N ARG A 103 32.59 5.97 7.79
CA ARG A 103 33.74 5.41 8.52
C ARG A 103 33.50 5.53 10.03
N LEU A 104 33.85 4.48 10.75
CA LEU A 104 33.79 4.41 12.21
C LEU A 104 35.17 4.68 12.83
N ASP A 105 35.20 4.92 14.14
CA ASP A 105 36.45 5.19 14.89
C ASP A 105 37.46 4.03 14.82
N ASP A 106 36.97 2.79 14.63
CA ASP A 106 37.78 1.58 14.45
C ASP A 106 38.34 1.42 13.02
N GLY A 107 38.05 2.36 12.12
CA GLY A 107 38.48 2.37 10.73
C GLY A 107 37.60 1.56 9.78
N THR A 108 36.59 0.84 10.27
CA THR A 108 35.61 0.12 9.45
C THR A 108 34.49 1.03 8.97
N TYR A 109 33.56 0.50 8.18
CA TYR A 109 32.44 1.25 7.60
C TYR A 109 31.09 0.66 7.98
N ILE A 110 30.10 1.55 8.13
CA ILE A 110 28.69 1.21 8.29
C ILE A 110 27.87 1.80 7.14
N ALA A 111 26.89 1.02 6.65
CA ALA A 111 25.96 1.48 5.64
C ALA A 111 24.88 2.37 6.24
N VAL A 112 24.63 3.50 5.58
CA VAL A 112 23.56 4.45 5.91
C VAL A 112 22.68 4.62 4.69
N ASP A 113 21.37 4.50 4.87
CA ASP A 113 20.39 4.63 3.78
C ASP A 113 19.29 5.63 4.15
N VAL A 114 19.00 6.56 3.24
CA VAL A 114 18.04 7.64 3.43
C VAL A 114 16.66 7.19 2.99
N LYS A 115 15.66 7.37 3.86
CA LYS A 115 14.30 6.91 3.60
C LYS A 115 13.29 8.04 3.75
N SER A 116 12.45 8.18 2.72
CA SER A 116 11.32 9.11 2.68
C SER A 116 10.14 8.70 3.59
N GLY A 117 10.36 7.82 4.56
CA GLY A 117 9.38 7.42 5.56
C GLY A 117 10.08 6.99 6.84
N ARG A 118 9.37 7.07 7.97
CA ARG A 118 9.93 6.81 9.31
C ARG A 118 10.71 5.50 9.40
N GLY A 119 11.72 5.49 10.26
CA GLY A 119 12.56 4.31 10.52
C GLY A 119 11.85 3.14 11.19
N PHE A 120 10.59 3.29 11.64
CA PHE A 120 9.81 2.26 12.36
C PHE A 120 8.44 1.97 11.69
N GLU A 121 7.87 0.80 11.96
CA GLU A 121 6.47 0.41 11.68
C GLU A 121 5.53 1.05 12.72
N GLY A 122 4.42 1.65 12.27
CA GLY A 122 3.38 2.26 13.12
C GLY A 122 3.48 3.78 13.32
N THR A 123 2.35 4.43 13.60
CA THR A 123 2.28 5.68 14.39
C THR A 123 2.24 5.29 15.86
N GLU A 124 2.69 6.17 16.75
CA GLU A 124 2.51 5.98 18.21
C GLU A 124 1.04 5.70 18.58
N GLU A 125 0.09 6.08 17.73
CA GLU A 125 -1.35 5.83 17.86
C GLU A 125 -1.79 4.37 17.68
N ASN A 126 -0.97 3.52 17.06
CA ASN A 126 -1.32 2.11 16.84
C ASN A 126 -0.92 1.19 18.00
N GLY A 127 -0.61 1.76 19.18
CA GLY A 127 -0.67 1.07 20.48
C GLY A 127 -0.20 -0.39 20.46
N ASP A 128 0.90 -0.70 19.78
CA ASP A 128 1.51 -2.01 19.90
C ASP A 128 2.22 -1.95 21.26
N GLU A 129 1.79 -2.76 22.22
CA GLU A 129 2.27 -2.79 23.61
C GLU A 129 3.80 -3.03 23.75
N ASN A 130 4.50 -3.18 22.61
CA ASN A 130 5.90 -3.57 22.48
C ASN A 130 6.82 -2.44 21.93
N GLY A 131 6.31 -1.23 21.72
CA GLY A 131 7.10 -0.09 21.21
C GLY A 131 7.35 -0.11 19.69
N PRO A 132 8.07 0.89 19.15
CA PRO A 132 8.26 1.06 17.71
C PRO A 132 9.12 -0.06 17.11
N LYS A 133 8.63 -0.69 16.04
CA LYS A 133 9.24 -1.90 15.45
C LYS A 133 10.02 -1.58 14.18
N LEU A 134 11.24 -2.11 14.04
CA LEU A 134 12.07 -1.92 12.85
C LEU A 134 11.43 -2.54 11.59
N LYS A 135 11.56 -1.85 10.44
CA LYS A 135 10.99 -2.29 9.17
C LYS A 135 11.83 -3.40 8.53
N ARG A 136 11.20 -4.54 8.25
CA ARG A 136 11.88 -5.72 7.67
C ARG A 136 12.60 -5.45 6.36
N HIS A 137 11.99 -4.67 5.48
CA HIS A 137 12.57 -4.39 4.16
C HIS A 137 13.78 -3.46 4.22
N TYR A 138 13.86 -2.57 5.21
CA TYR A 138 15.07 -1.78 5.48
C TYR A 138 16.18 -2.66 6.05
N ALA A 139 15.86 -3.52 7.02
CA ALA A 139 16.83 -4.44 7.61
C ALA A 139 17.45 -5.39 6.58
N VAL A 140 16.65 -5.94 5.66
CA VAL A 140 17.14 -6.82 4.59
C VAL A 140 18.06 -6.09 3.61
N GLN A 141 17.77 -4.82 3.29
CA GLN A 141 18.63 -4.00 2.46
C GLN A 141 19.97 -3.73 3.15
N LEU A 142 19.94 -3.30 4.41
CA LEU A 142 21.14 -3.07 5.20
C LEU A 142 21.96 -4.35 5.37
N ALA A 143 21.31 -5.50 5.61
CA ALA A 143 21.99 -6.79 5.73
C ALA A 143 22.78 -7.18 4.47
N LEU A 144 22.25 -6.90 3.28
CA LEU A 144 23.00 -7.08 2.03
C LEU A 144 24.27 -6.23 2.02
N TYR A 145 24.15 -4.95 2.37
CA TYR A 145 25.29 -4.04 2.36
C TYR A 145 26.33 -4.45 3.41
N THR A 146 25.88 -4.80 4.61
CA THR A 146 26.74 -5.26 5.69
C THR A 146 27.44 -6.58 5.34
N GLU A 147 26.77 -7.54 4.68
CA GLU A 147 27.44 -8.76 4.19
C GLU A 147 28.53 -8.42 3.18
N ILE A 148 28.27 -7.53 2.21
CA ILE A 148 29.28 -7.15 1.23
C ILE A 148 30.47 -6.51 1.93
N LEU A 149 30.24 -5.58 2.88
CA LEU A 149 31.30 -4.95 3.68
C LEU A 149 32.10 -5.97 4.50
N GLU A 150 31.46 -6.97 5.11
CA GLU A 150 32.14 -8.09 5.79
C GLU A 150 33.04 -8.87 4.83
N LYS A 151 32.55 -9.17 3.63
CA LYS A 151 33.29 -9.94 2.62
C LYS A 151 34.48 -9.21 2.01
N ILE A 152 34.39 -7.88 1.89
CA ILE A 152 35.51 -7.06 1.39
C ILE A 152 36.43 -6.56 2.51
N GLY A 153 36.17 -6.92 3.78
CA GLY A 153 37.05 -6.61 4.90
C GLY A 153 36.90 -5.20 5.49
N HIS A 154 35.79 -4.51 5.23
CA HIS A 154 35.52 -3.14 5.68
C HIS A 154 34.39 -3.06 6.73
N SER A 155 34.06 -4.15 7.42
CA SER A 155 33.04 -4.20 8.48
C SER A 155 33.65 -4.54 9.84
N ASN A 156 33.04 -4.04 10.93
CA ASN A 156 33.40 -4.41 12.30
C ASN A 156 32.73 -5.71 12.79
N GLY A 157 31.95 -6.39 11.93
CA GLY A 157 31.30 -7.66 12.25
C GLY A 157 30.14 -7.58 13.24
N LYS A 158 29.73 -6.37 13.67
CA LYS A 158 28.59 -6.19 14.58
C LYS A 158 27.24 -6.38 13.88
N ARG A 159 27.22 -6.46 12.54
CA ARG A 159 26.02 -6.60 11.71
C ARG A 159 24.99 -5.51 12.01
N GLN A 160 25.42 -4.26 11.81
CA GLN A 160 24.61 -3.08 12.04
C GLN A 160 24.53 -2.23 10.76
N GLY A 161 23.46 -1.45 10.65
CA GLY A 161 23.27 -0.42 9.63
C GLY A 161 22.44 0.72 10.18
N ILE A 162 22.34 1.82 9.42
CA ILE A 162 21.61 3.02 9.85
C ILE A 162 20.59 3.41 8.79
N ILE A 163 19.39 3.74 9.22
CA ILE A 163 18.40 4.42 8.40
C ILE A 163 18.35 5.88 8.82
N TYR A 164 18.52 6.78 7.86
CA TYR A 164 18.25 8.20 8.05
C TYR A 164 16.85 8.48 7.56
N ASP A 165 15.91 8.73 8.48
CA ASP A 165 14.49 8.77 8.14
C ASP A 165 13.98 10.17 7.76
N ILE A 166 12.69 10.24 7.45
CA ILE A 166 12.04 11.49 6.99
C ILE A 166 12.08 12.62 8.03
N GLU A 167 12.22 12.30 9.31
CA GLU A 167 12.34 13.26 10.42
C GLU A 167 13.80 13.62 10.70
N HIS A 168 14.71 13.23 9.81
CA HIS A 168 16.14 13.48 9.92
C HIS A 168 16.77 12.80 11.14
N GLN A 169 16.18 11.70 11.62
CA GLN A 169 16.69 10.92 12.73
C GLN A 169 17.50 9.72 12.21
N GLU A 170 18.64 9.46 12.86
CA GLU A 170 19.39 8.23 12.65
C GLU A 170 18.79 7.09 13.49
N VAL A 171 18.23 6.11 12.81
CA VAL A 171 17.73 4.88 13.43
C VAL A 171 18.73 3.77 13.21
N SER A 172 19.35 3.29 14.28
CA SER A 172 20.25 2.14 14.24
C SER A 172 19.47 0.84 14.09
N TYR A 173 19.90 0.00 13.15
CA TYR A 173 19.38 -1.32 12.88
C TYR A 173 20.41 -2.36 13.29
N ASP A 174 20.21 -2.99 14.45
CA ASP A 174 20.97 -4.18 14.86
C ASP A 174 20.34 -5.43 14.23
N LEU A 175 21.06 -6.02 13.26
CA LEU A 175 20.56 -7.11 12.45
C LEU A 175 20.57 -8.45 13.20
N ASN A 176 21.19 -8.51 14.38
CA ASN A 176 21.13 -9.69 15.25
C ASN A 176 19.90 -9.68 16.16
N LEU A 177 19.09 -8.62 16.14
CA LEU A 177 17.84 -8.59 16.88
C LEU A 177 16.78 -9.50 16.24
N PRO A 178 15.92 -10.14 17.05
CA PRO A 178 14.82 -10.97 16.55
C PRO A 178 13.80 -10.14 15.78
N LEU A 179 13.18 -10.75 14.75
CA LEU A 179 12.12 -10.15 13.93
C LEU A 179 10.87 -9.75 14.73
N GLY A 180 10.67 -10.35 15.90
CA GLY A 180 9.63 -9.98 16.84
C GLY A 180 9.46 -11.00 17.97
N VAL A 181 8.42 -10.81 18.78
CA VAL A 181 8.18 -11.66 19.96
C VAL A 181 7.94 -13.12 19.58
N ARG A 182 7.21 -13.37 18.49
CA ARG A 182 6.81 -14.72 18.03
C ARG A 182 7.80 -15.37 17.07
N ASP A 183 8.51 -14.58 16.27
CA ASP A 183 9.50 -15.07 15.31
C ASP A 183 10.90 -14.77 15.85
N LYS A 184 11.56 -15.80 16.38
CA LYS A 184 12.85 -15.68 17.06
C LYS A 184 14.04 -15.61 16.10
N ARG A 185 13.81 -15.77 14.79
CA ARG A 185 14.86 -15.52 13.79
C ARG A 185 15.30 -14.08 13.87
N THR A 186 16.60 -13.86 13.75
CA THR A 186 17.15 -12.51 13.65
C THR A 186 16.86 -11.89 12.28
N PHE A 187 17.02 -10.58 12.14
CA PHE A 187 16.98 -9.95 10.80
C PHE A 187 18.05 -10.55 9.87
N TRP A 188 19.21 -10.92 10.42
CA TRP A 188 20.26 -11.60 9.68
C TRP A 188 19.83 -12.99 9.20
N ASP A 189 19.30 -13.85 10.08
CA ASP A 189 18.81 -15.19 9.69
C ASP A 189 17.73 -15.10 8.60
N PHE A 190 16.85 -14.10 8.74
CA PHE A 190 15.80 -13.85 7.75
C PHE A 190 16.38 -13.39 6.41
N TYR A 191 17.37 -12.50 6.43
CA TYR A 191 18.09 -12.08 5.24
C TYR A 191 18.80 -13.25 4.56
N GLU A 192 19.49 -14.12 5.30
CA GLU A 192 20.17 -15.28 4.73
C GLU A 192 19.20 -16.24 4.04
N TRP A 193 18.08 -16.55 4.70
CA TRP A 193 17.01 -17.34 4.11
C TRP A 193 16.46 -16.67 2.83
N LEU A 194 16.17 -15.38 2.89
CA LEU A 194 15.62 -14.62 1.77
C LEU A 194 16.59 -14.56 0.59
N LYS A 195 17.88 -14.39 0.86
CA LYS A 195 18.95 -14.39 -0.15
C LYS A 195 18.95 -15.71 -0.91
N VAL A 196 18.91 -16.85 -0.21
CA VAL A 196 18.85 -18.18 -0.84
C VAL A 196 17.62 -18.33 -1.72
N GLU A 197 16.45 -17.95 -1.23
CA GLU A 197 15.19 -18.02 -1.99
C GLU A 197 15.24 -17.19 -3.27
N VAL A 198 15.77 -15.96 -3.19
CA VAL A 198 15.94 -15.08 -4.35
C VAL A 198 16.95 -15.67 -5.33
N LEU A 199 18.06 -16.24 -4.85
CA LEU A 199 19.06 -16.87 -5.72
C LEU A 199 18.48 -18.06 -6.48
N HIS A 200 17.70 -18.94 -5.84
CA HIS A 200 17.03 -20.05 -6.53
C HIS A 200 16.05 -19.56 -7.61
N LEU A 201 15.30 -18.48 -7.36
CA LEU A 201 14.42 -17.88 -8.37
C LEU A 201 15.23 -17.27 -9.53
N LEU A 202 16.34 -16.58 -9.23
CA LEU A 202 17.22 -15.99 -10.24
C LEU A 202 17.99 -17.03 -11.05
N ALA A 203 18.24 -18.22 -10.49
CA ALA A 203 18.87 -19.35 -11.17
C ALA A 203 17.87 -20.23 -11.94
N ASN A 204 16.56 -19.90 -11.89
CA ASN A 204 15.48 -20.72 -12.45
C ASN A 204 15.39 -22.14 -11.83
N GLU A 205 15.93 -22.33 -10.63
CA GLU A 205 15.85 -23.58 -9.85
C GLU A 205 14.53 -23.67 -9.07
N LYS A 206 13.94 -22.52 -8.77
CA LYS A 206 12.61 -22.39 -8.19
C LYS A 206 11.72 -21.55 -9.10
N ARG A 207 10.43 -21.90 -9.16
CA ARG A 207 9.38 -21.11 -9.78
C ARG A 207 8.13 -21.17 -8.91
N ASN A 208 7.39 -20.07 -8.89
CA ASN A 208 6.12 -19.96 -8.22
C ASN A 208 5.08 -19.33 -9.15
N ASP A 209 3.82 -19.54 -8.82
CA ASP A 209 2.69 -19.05 -9.62
C ASP A 209 2.24 -17.64 -9.20
N PRO A 210 1.58 -16.89 -10.12
CA PRO A 210 0.85 -15.69 -9.77
C PRO A 210 -0.12 -15.92 -8.60
N ALA A 211 -0.21 -14.95 -7.70
CA ALA A 211 -1.20 -14.94 -6.63
C ALA A 211 -1.58 -13.48 -6.37
N MET A 212 -2.87 -13.18 -6.50
CA MET A 212 -3.36 -11.81 -6.41
C MET A 212 -3.25 -11.26 -5.00
N ALA A 213 -2.90 -9.98 -4.91
CA ALA A 213 -2.78 -9.22 -3.66
C ALA A 213 -3.01 -7.73 -3.92
N GLY A 214 -3.31 -6.96 -2.86
CA GLY A 214 -3.59 -5.53 -2.99
C GLY A 214 -2.46 -4.73 -3.67
N ILE A 215 -1.20 -5.06 -3.38
CA ILE A 215 -0.02 -4.39 -3.95
C ILE A 215 0.13 -4.59 -5.47
N CYS A 216 -0.57 -5.56 -6.06
CA CYS A 216 -0.37 -5.93 -7.46
C CYS A 216 -0.72 -4.78 -8.42
N LYS A 217 -1.60 -3.84 -8.05
CA LYS A 217 -1.98 -2.69 -8.90
C LYS A 217 -0.80 -1.78 -9.29
N LEU A 218 0.28 -1.80 -8.51
CA LEU A 218 1.51 -1.04 -8.77
C LEU A 218 2.59 -1.89 -9.48
N CYS A 219 2.30 -3.16 -9.74
CA CYS A 219 3.25 -4.09 -10.34
C CYS A 219 3.14 -4.03 -11.87
N PRO A 220 4.27 -3.96 -12.62
CA PRO A 220 4.25 -3.97 -14.08
C PRO A 220 3.75 -5.29 -14.68
N TRP A 221 3.54 -6.31 -13.85
CA TRP A 221 3.05 -7.63 -14.23
C TRP A 221 1.57 -7.85 -13.89
N TYR A 222 0.86 -6.80 -13.45
CA TYR A 222 -0.51 -6.86 -12.93
C TYR A 222 -1.47 -7.56 -13.89
N ASP A 223 -1.61 -7.05 -15.12
CA ASP A 223 -2.64 -7.51 -16.05
C ASP A 223 -2.46 -8.98 -16.41
N SER A 224 -1.23 -9.39 -16.69
CA SER A 224 -0.91 -10.75 -17.07
C SER A 224 -0.97 -11.72 -15.88
N CYS A 225 -0.64 -11.28 -14.65
CA CYS A 225 -0.91 -12.07 -13.44
C CYS A 225 -2.41 -12.23 -13.19
N LYS A 226 -3.18 -11.15 -13.34
CA LYS A 226 -4.65 -11.15 -13.15
C LYS A 226 -5.34 -12.05 -14.18
N HIS A 227 -4.89 -11.99 -15.42
CA HIS A 227 -5.36 -12.87 -16.48
C HIS A 227 -5.11 -14.34 -16.12
N TRP A 228 -3.88 -14.69 -15.72
CA TRP A 228 -3.56 -16.04 -15.28
C TRP A 228 -4.45 -16.53 -14.14
N VAL A 229 -4.67 -15.70 -13.10
CA VAL A 229 -5.54 -16.07 -11.97
C VAL A 229 -6.98 -16.30 -12.41
N THR A 230 -7.47 -15.49 -13.36
CA THR A 230 -8.82 -15.66 -13.91
C THR A 230 -8.93 -16.94 -14.76
N GLU A 231 -7.96 -17.18 -15.65
CA GLU A 231 -7.97 -18.35 -16.54
C GLU A 231 -7.78 -19.68 -15.81
N ARG A 232 -6.97 -19.68 -14.74
CA ARG A 232 -6.71 -20.87 -13.92
C ARG A 232 -7.70 -21.06 -12.79
N ASP A 233 -8.67 -20.17 -12.66
CA ASP A 233 -9.62 -20.17 -11.55
C ASP A 233 -8.93 -20.20 -10.18
N ASP A 234 -7.76 -19.58 -10.03
CA ASP A 234 -6.92 -19.68 -8.82
C ASP A 234 -7.64 -19.08 -7.61
N THR A 235 -7.51 -19.71 -6.45
CA THR A 235 -8.23 -19.31 -5.22
C THR A 235 -7.95 -17.87 -4.76
N THR A 236 -6.83 -17.24 -5.16
CA THR A 236 -6.60 -15.80 -4.92
C THR A 236 -7.49 -14.86 -5.74
N GLY A 237 -8.30 -15.41 -6.66
CA GLY A 237 -9.43 -14.72 -7.27
C GLY A 237 -10.57 -14.44 -6.29
N LEU A 238 -10.64 -15.14 -5.15
CA LEU A 238 -11.59 -14.87 -4.08
C LEU A 238 -11.17 -13.68 -3.23
N PHE A 239 -12.12 -12.80 -2.93
CA PHE A 239 -11.86 -11.71 -1.99
C PHE A 239 -11.37 -12.26 -0.64
N TYR A 240 -10.28 -11.68 -0.14
CA TYR A 240 -9.64 -12.00 1.15
C TYR A 240 -8.91 -13.36 1.19
N VAL A 241 -8.66 -14.00 0.04
CA VAL A 241 -7.74 -15.13 -0.06
C VAL A 241 -6.41 -14.64 -0.61
N GLY A 242 -5.44 -14.40 0.28
CA GLY A 242 -4.07 -14.04 -0.10
C GLY A 242 -3.19 -15.25 -0.39
N ARG A 243 -1.98 -15.03 -0.91
CA ARG A 243 -0.99 -16.08 -1.23
C ARG A 243 -0.82 -17.11 -0.11
N SER A 244 -0.64 -16.66 1.14
CA SER A 244 -0.45 -17.58 2.27
C SER A 244 -1.65 -18.52 2.47
N ALA A 245 -2.88 -17.99 2.37
CA ALA A 245 -4.08 -18.82 2.50
C ALA A 245 -4.18 -19.80 1.33
N ARG A 246 -3.94 -19.32 0.11
CA ARG A 246 -3.95 -20.15 -1.09
C ARG A 246 -2.91 -21.26 -1.07
N ASP A 247 -1.67 -20.95 -0.68
CA ASP A 247 -0.59 -21.95 -0.60
C ASP A 247 -0.91 -22.98 0.49
N THR A 248 -1.43 -22.58 1.66
CA THR A 248 -1.91 -23.51 2.70
C THR A 248 -3.07 -24.40 2.22
N LEU A 249 -4.05 -23.85 1.51
CA LEU A 249 -5.17 -24.63 0.95
C LEU A 249 -4.67 -25.65 -0.08
N LYS A 250 -3.73 -25.26 -0.93
CA LYS A 250 -3.12 -26.15 -1.91
C LYS A 250 -2.31 -27.26 -1.23
N ASP A 251 -1.41 -26.90 -0.32
CA ASP A 251 -0.45 -27.85 0.25
C ASP A 251 -1.13 -28.87 1.18
N ASP A 252 -2.14 -28.46 1.95
CA ASP A 252 -2.77 -29.31 2.96
C ASP A 252 -3.96 -30.12 2.43
N ILE A 253 -4.71 -29.60 1.44
CA ILE A 253 -5.96 -30.22 0.95
C ILE A 253 -6.10 -30.26 -0.58
N ASP A 254 -5.02 -29.94 -1.32
CA ASP A 254 -4.99 -29.90 -2.79
C ASP A 254 -6.06 -28.99 -3.42
N LEU A 255 -6.53 -27.99 -2.68
CA LEU A 255 -7.52 -27.04 -3.18
C LEU A 255 -6.83 -25.94 -3.99
N THR A 256 -7.01 -25.98 -5.31
CA THR A 256 -6.32 -25.06 -6.22
C THR A 256 -7.27 -24.07 -6.90
N THR A 257 -8.56 -24.40 -7.00
CA THR A 257 -9.52 -23.57 -7.74
C THR A 257 -10.63 -22.97 -6.87
N VAL A 258 -11.18 -21.83 -7.31
CA VAL A 258 -12.39 -21.23 -6.71
C VAL A 258 -13.57 -22.19 -6.87
N SER A 259 -13.71 -22.83 -8.03
CA SER A 259 -14.80 -23.76 -8.31
C SER A 259 -14.80 -24.98 -7.38
N GLU A 260 -13.65 -25.49 -6.96
CA GLU A 260 -13.60 -26.58 -5.96
C GLU A 260 -13.98 -26.09 -4.55
N ALA A 261 -13.66 -24.84 -4.22
CA ALA A 261 -13.80 -24.30 -2.88
C ALA A 261 -15.26 -24.22 -2.39
N GLN A 262 -16.23 -24.19 -3.31
CA GLN A 262 -17.67 -24.24 -2.96
C GLN A 262 -18.07 -25.57 -2.29
N ASN A 263 -17.30 -26.63 -2.51
CA ASN A 263 -17.60 -27.98 -2.02
C ASN A 263 -16.88 -28.34 -0.72
N LEU A 264 -16.22 -27.37 -0.05
CA LEU A 264 -15.49 -27.63 1.18
C LEU A 264 -16.38 -28.24 2.27
N ASP A 265 -15.94 -29.34 2.85
CA ASP A 265 -16.50 -29.90 4.09
C ASP A 265 -15.79 -29.23 5.29
N VAL A 266 -16.30 -28.07 5.69
CA VAL A 266 -15.69 -27.27 6.74
C VAL A 266 -15.65 -28.02 8.07
N ASP A 267 -16.68 -28.79 8.40
CA ASP A 267 -16.75 -29.51 9.68
C ASP A 267 -15.70 -30.61 9.75
N ALA A 268 -15.51 -31.38 8.66
CA ALA A 268 -14.45 -32.37 8.58
C ALA A 268 -13.05 -31.74 8.68
N LEU A 269 -12.81 -30.62 8.00
CA LEU A 269 -11.53 -29.91 8.03
C LEU A 269 -11.23 -29.35 9.43
N VAL A 270 -12.23 -28.81 10.11
CA VAL A 270 -12.09 -28.32 11.48
C VAL A 270 -11.81 -29.47 12.45
N ALA A 271 -12.48 -30.62 12.30
CA ALA A 271 -12.22 -31.80 13.12
C ALA A 271 -10.78 -32.29 12.97
N GLN A 272 -10.25 -32.35 11.74
CA GLN A 272 -8.85 -32.71 11.49
C GLN A 272 -7.89 -31.68 12.12
N LYS A 273 -8.19 -30.38 11.98
CA LYS A 273 -7.39 -29.30 12.56
C LYS A 273 -7.29 -29.35 14.08
N VAL A 274 -8.32 -29.85 14.77
CA VAL A 274 -8.26 -30.08 16.23
C VAL A 274 -7.19 -31.12 16.58
N SER A 275 -7.01 -32.13 15.74
CA SER A 275 -6.00 -33.18 15.92
C SER A 275 -4.58 -32.76 15.51
N ASP A 276 -4.46 -31.95 14.45
CA ASP A 276 -3.19 -31.42 13.97
C ASP A 276 -3.26 -29.89 13.81
N LYS A 277 -2.55 -29.17 14.69
CA LYS A 277 -2.51 -27.70 14.67
C LYS A 277 -1.71 -27.12 13.50
N GLN A 278 -0.85 -27.91 12.84
CA GLN A 278 -0.13 -27.48 11.64
C GLN A 278 -1.02 -27.54 10.39
N PHE A 279 -1.97 -28.49 10.34
CA PHE A 279 -2.96 -28.56 9.29
C PHE A 279 -3.80 -27.27 9.19
N LEU A 280 -3.88 -26.72 8.00
CA LEU A 280 -4.54 -25.46 7.62
C LEU A 280 -4.10 -24.28 8.49
N ARG A 281 -2.82 -24.21 8.88
CA ARG A 281 -2.32 -23.19 9.81
C ARG A 281 -2.64 -21.77 9.33
N GLY A 282 -3.23 -20.96 10.21
CA GLY A 282 -3.68 -19.59 9.90
C GLY A 282 -5.09 -19.50 9.30
N LEU A 283 -5.71 -20.63 8.94
CA LEU A 283 -7.09 -20.69 8.46
C LEU A 283 -7.98 -21.28 9.55
N GLY A 284 -8.88 -20.45 10.08
CA GLY A 284 -9.89 -20.85 11.05
C GLY A 284 -11.21 -21.20 10.38
N GLN A 285 -12.13 -21.80 11.14
CA GLN A 285 -13.47 -22.18 10.67
C GLN A 285 -14.18 -21.05 9.92
N LYS A 286 -14.29 -19.85 10.52
CA LYS A 286 -14.94 -18.69 9.87
C LYS A 286 -14.30 -18.30 8.54
N THR A 287 -12.99 -18.50 8.38
CA THR A 287 -12.29 -18.22 7.12
C THR A 287 -12.68 -19.25 6.07
N LEU A 288 -12.72 -20.53 6.42
CA LEU A 288 -13.14 -21.61 5.52
C LEU A 288 -14.61 -21.46 5.10
N GLU A 289 -15.50 -21.11 6.04
CA GLU A 289 -16.91 -20.82 5.75
C GLU A 289 -17.06 -19.66 4.76
N LYS A 290 -16.31 -18.57 4.96
CA LYS A 290 -16.30 -17.43 4.02
C LYS A 290 -15.74 -17.79 2.65
N ILE A 291 -14.67 -18.59 2.59
CA ILE A 291 -14.11 -19.08 1.33
C ILE A 291 -15.16 -19.89 0.57
N LYS A 292 -15.80 -20.86 1.24
CA LYS A 292 -16.87 -21.67 0.65
C LYS A 292 -18.04 -20.83 0.16
N ALA A 293 -18.54 -19.92 1.00
CA ALA A 293 -19.67 -19.05 0.66
C ALA A 293 -19.37 -18.13 -0.54
N ARG A 294 -18.17 -17.54 -0.58
CA ARG A 294 -17.74 -16.67 -1.69
C ARG A 294 -17.50 -17.46 -2.98
N ALA A 295 -16.96 -18.66 -2.88
CA ALA A 295 -16.80 -19.56 -4.01
C ALA A 295 -18.15 -19.90 -4.64
N GLU A 296 -19.15 -20.25 -3.83
CA GLU A 296 -20.53 -20.47 -4.28
C GLU A 296 -21.14 -19.24 -4.95
N ILE A 297 -20.91 -18.05 -4.38
CA ILE A 297 -21.36 -16.78 -4.96
C ILE A 297 -20.71 -16.51 -6.33
N MET A 298 -19.40 -16.74 -6.45
CA MET A 298 -18.65 -16.50 -7.69
C MET A 298 -18.96 -17.52 -8.78
N ALA A 299 -19.06 -18.81 -8.43
CA ALA A 299 -19.28 -19.89 -9.39
C ALA A 299 -20.73 -19.94 -9.89
N ASN A 300 -21.70 -19.91 -8.96
CA ASN A 300 -23.10 -20.24 -9.27
C ASN A 300 -24.03 -19.04 -9.24
N LYS A 301 -24.07 -18.30 -8.12
CA LYS A 301 -25.10 -17.26 -7.92
C LYS A 301 -24.87 -16.04 -8.81
N LYS A 302 -23.62 -15.61 -8.95
CA LYS A 302 -23.19 -14.39 -9.67
C LYS A 302 -23.97 -13.13 -9.26
N MET A 303 -24.51 -13.13 -8.05
CA MET A 303 -25.33 -12.09 -7.46
C MET A 303 -24.83 -11.79 -6.05
N PRO A 304 -24.87 -10.53 -5.59
CA PRO A 304 -24.43 -10.19 -4.25
C PRO A 304 -25.42 -10.74 -3.22
N VAL A 305 -24.91 -11.07 -2.04
CA VAL A 305 -25.70 -11.56 -0.91
C VAL A 305 -25.69 -10.51 0.18
N LEU A 306 -26.86 -10.21 0.73
CA LEU A 306 -27.02 -9.47 1.98
C LEU A 306 -27.37 -10.46 3.09
N TYR A 307 -26.55 -10.53 4.13
CA TYR A 307 -26.79 -11.47 5.23
C TYR A 307 -27.85 -10.95 6.18
N GLU A 308 -27.86 -9.65 6.51
CA GLU A 308 -28.77 -9.06 7.49
C GLU A 308 -29.41 -7.79 6.91
N ALA A 309 -30.66 -7.51 7.29
CA ALA A 309 -31.36 -6.30 6.86
C ALA A 309 -30.59 -5.03 7.32
N LEU A 310 -30.38 -4.10 6.38
CA LEU A 310 -29.69 -2.84 6.65
C LEU A 310 -30.69 -1.73 6.96
N ASN A 311 -30.44 -1.01 8.04
CA ASN A 311 -31.22 0.17 8.40
C ASN A 311 -30.39 1.43 8.12
N PHE A 312 -30.63 2.06 6.98
CA PHE A 312 -30.05 3.36 6.65
C PHE A 312 -30.91 4.50 7.25
N PRO A 313 -30.28 5.60 7.72
CA PRO A 313 -31.01 6.77 8.18
C PRO A 313 -31.94 7.34 7.10
N SER A 314 -33.13 7.77 7.52
CA SER A 314 -34.06 8.51 6.67
C SER A 314 -33.88 9.99 6.92
N VAL A 315 -33.19 10.68 6.01
CA VAL A 315 -32.85 12.11 6.09
C VAL A 315 -33.14 12.80 4.78
N GLN A 316 -33.31 14.12 4.81
CA GLN A 316 -33.52 14.93 3.60
C GLN A 316 -32.22 15.19 2.82
N TYR A 317 -31.05 15.12 3.48
CA TYR A 317 -29.76 15.40 2.85
C TYR A 317 -28.84 14.17 2.96
N GLU A 318 -28.67 13.46 1.86
CA GLU A 318 -27.66 12.41 1.76
C GLU A 318 -26.42 12.98 1.07
N LEU A 319 -25.27 12.86 1.72
CA LEU A 319 -24.01 13.39 1.24
C LEU A 319 -23.10 12.23 0.89
N PHE A 320 -22.75 12.07 -0.38
CA PHE A 320 -21.75 11.10 -0.80
C PHE A 320 -20.42 11.81 -0.94
N PHE A 321 -19.43 11.36 -0.18
CA PHE A 321 -18.26 12.14 0.14
C PHE A 321 -16.97 11.39 -0.17
N ASP A 322 -16.04 12.10 -0.80
CA ASP A 322 -14.73 11.61 -1.20
C ASP A 322 -13.71 12.76 -1.17
N ILE A 323 -12.43 12.44 -0.97
CA ILE A 323 -11.33 13.41 -0.99
C ILE A 323 -10.27 13.03 -2.00
N GLU A 324 -9.59 14.03 -2.52
CA GLU A 324 -8.34 13.84 -3.25
C GLU A 324 -7.19 14.48 -2.49
N ASP A 325 -6.17 13.67 -2.19
CA ASP A 325 -4.99 14.09 -1.45
C ASP A 325 -3.68 13.66 -2.12
N ASP A 326 -2.64 14.45 -1.91
CA ASP A 326 -1.27 14.08 -2.21
C ASP A 326 -0.59 13.62 -0.91
N PRO A 327 -0.51 12.30 -0.65
CA PRO A 327 0.14 11.78 0.55
C PRO A 327 1.64 12.06 0.58
N THR A 328 2.23 12.44 -0.57
CA THR A 328 3.61 12.83 -0.68
C THR A 328 3.82 14.27 -0.17
N GLN A 329 2.79 15.10 -0.11
CA GLN A 329 2.87 16.46 0.45
C GLN A 329 2.08 16.60 1.74
N ALA A 330 1.34 15.55 2.15
CA ALA A 330 0.36 15.60 3.23
C ALA A 330 -0.66 16.73 3.01
N PHE A 331 -1.15 16.83 1.77
CA PHE A 331 -1.95 17.94 1.28
C PHE A 331 -3.26 17.44 0.67
N VAL A 332 -4.39 17.98 1.10
CA VAL A 332 -5.72 17.66 0.54
C VAL A 332 -6.13 18.77 -0.42
N TYR A 333 -6.26 18.44 -1.71
CA TYR A 333 -6.55 19.45 -2.73
C TYR A 333 -8.01 19.51 -3.16
N LEU A 334 -8.82 18.51 -2.83
CA LEU A 334 -10.25 18.50 -3.13
C LEU A 334 -11.05 17.75 -2.06
N HIS A 335 -12.13 18.38 -1.61
CA HIS A 335 -13.22 17.76 -0.88
C HIS A 335 -14.46 17.74 -1.76
N GLY A 336 -14.93 16.56 -2.16
CA GLY A 336 -16.09 16.38 -3.02
C GLY A 336 -17.32 15.96 -2.23
N VAL A 337 -18.45 16.63 -2.47
CA VAL A 337 -19.75 16.18 -1.96
C VAL A 337 -20.74 16.07 -3.12
N TYR A 338 -21.22 14.86 -3.38
CA TYR A 338 -22.43 14.66 -4.18
C TYR A 338 -23.64 14.65 -3.25
N GLU A 339 -24.37 15.75 -3.22
CA GLU A 339 -25.56 15.93 -2.38
C GLU A 339 -26.80 15.38 -3.11
N ARG A 340 -27.58 14.56 -2.42
CA ARG A 340 -28.92 14.14 -2.82
C ARG A 340 -29.96 14.66 -1.84
N THR A 341 -30.96 15.36 -2.38
CA THR A 341 -32.13 15.86 -1.64
C THR A 341 -33.43 15.51 -2.38
N PRO A 342 -34.63 15.75 -1.82
CA PRO A 342 -35.88 15.57 -2.57
C PRO A 342 -36.00 16.45 -3.81
N GLN A 343 -35.23 17.54 -3.88
CA GLN A 343 -35.26 18.48 -5.01
C GLN A 343 -34.34 18.06 -6.15
N GLY A 344 -33.42 17.11 -5.92
CA GLY A 344 -32.51 16.61 -6.93
C GLY A 344 -31.13 16.27 -6.37
N THR A 345 -30.15 16.20 -7.27
CA THR A 345 -28.75 15.93 -6.94
C THR A 345 -27.85 17.02 -7.46
N LYS A 346 -26.77 17.34 -6.74
CA LYS A 346 -25.75 18.28 -7.18
C LYS A 346 -24.37 17.92 -6.62
N PHE A 347 -23.33 18.16 -7.39
CA PHE A 347 -21.94 18.05 -6.93
C PHE A 347 -21.45 19.40 -6.40
N ILE A 348 -20.76 19.37 -5.26
CA ILE A 348 -20.23 20.54 -4.56
C ILE A 348 -18.74 20.27 -4.27
N PRO A 349 -17.83 20.82 -5.08
CA PRO A 349 -16.40 20.70 -4.84
C PRO A 349 -15.86 21.84 -3.97
N PHE A 350 -14.95 21.51 -3.06
CA PHE A 350 -14.14 22.48 -2.32
C PHE A 350 -12.67 22.25 -2.65
N VAL A 351 -12.11 23.11 -3.50
CA VAL A 351 -10.79 22.92 -4.12
C VAL A 351 -9.75 23.85 -3.50
N ALA A 352 -8.55 23.32 -3.23
CA ALA A 352 -7.37 24.13 -3.01
C ALA A 352 -6.72 24.43 -4.37
N GLU A 353 -6.80 25.68 -4.84
CA GLU A 353 -6.31 26.06 -6.18
C GLU A 353 -4.79 26.30 -6.24
N ALA A 354 -4.12 26.31 -5.08
CA ALA A 354 -2.67 26.40 -4.94
C ALA A 354 -2.17 25.45 -3.83
N VAL A 355 -0.92 24.99 -3.93
CA VAL A 355 -0.24 24.21 -2.88
C VAL A 355 0.36 25.17 -1.85
N THR A 356 -0.52 25.82 -1.10
CA THR A 356 -0.15 26.64 0.06
C THR A 356 -1.09 26.35 1.23
N PRO A 357 -0.64 26.49 2.49
CA PRO A 357 -1.49 26.28 3.66
C PRO A 357 -2.75 27.14 3.64
N GLU A 358 -2.69 28.37 3.11
CA GLU A 358 -3.83 29.27 3.02
C GLU A 358 -4.91 28.76 2.06
N SER A 359 -4.48 28.19 0.92
CA SER A 359 -5.37 27.62 -0.09
C SER A 359 -6.06 26.35 0.43
N GLU A 360 -5.30 25.45 1.06
CA GLU A 360 -5.85 24.25 1.72
C GLU A 360 -6.82 24.61 2.85
N SER A 361 -6.42 25.55 3.74
CA SER A 361 -7.26 26.04 4.83
C SER A 361 -8.56 26.66 4.32
N LYS A 362 -8.53 27.38 3.19
CA LYS A 362 -9.72 27.97 2.57
C LYS A 362 -10.67 26.90 2.01
N ALA A 363 -10.15 25.87 1.34
CA ALA A 363 -10.95 24.74 0.86
C ALA A 363 -11.60 24.01 2.04
N TRP A 364 -10.82 23.74 3.08
CA TRP A 364 -11.25 23.14 4.34
C TRP A 364 -12.35 23.95 5.03
N ALA A 365 -12.17 25.27 5.14
CA ALA A 365 -13.16 26.16 5.74
C ALA A 365 -14.46 26.23 4.95
N SER A 366 -14.37 26.18 3.61
CA SER A 366 -15.54 26.18 2.74
C SER A 366 -16.36 24.89 2.91
N PHE A 367 -15.69 23.74 3.00
CA PHE A 367 -16.33 22.46 3.32
C PHE A 367 -17.07 22.52 4.67
N TRP A 368 -16.41 23.00 5.74
CA TRP A 368 -17.06 23.11 7.05
C TRP A 368 -18.19 24.14 7.09
N SER A 369 -18.08 25.23 6.35
CA SER A 369 -19.18 26.18 6.21
C SER A 369 -20.39 25.53 5.58
N TYR A 370 -20.19 24.65 4.59
CA TYR A 370 -21.28 23.87 4.00
C TYR A 370 -21.87 22.88 5.00
N ILE A 371 -21.06 22.05 5.66
CA ILE A 371 -21.54 21.10 6.67
C ILE A 371 -22.35 21.80 7.77
N ARG A 372 -21.87 22.95 8.27
CA ARG A 372 -22.56 23.75 9.31
C ARG A 372 -23.82 24.45 8.81
N SER A 373 -24.00 24.59 7.49
CA SER A 373 -25.21 25.16 6.89
C SER A 373 -26.37 24.16 6.81
N LEU A 374 -26.09 22.85 6.89
CA LEU A 374 -27.10 21.80 6.83
C LEU A 374 -27.92 21.74 8.13
N PRO A 375 -29.21 21.35 8.07
CA PRO A 375 -30.02 21.21 9.27
C PRO A 375 -29.44 20.12 10.18
N SER A 376 -29.13 20.49 11.43
CA SER A 376 -28.55 19.57 12.42
C SER A 376 -29.46 18.36 12.62
N GLY A 377 -28.98 17.17 12.27
CA GLY A 377 -29.69 15.90 12.44
C GLY A 377 -30.55 15.47 11.25
N ASP A 378 -30.56 16.21 10.14
CA ASP A 378 -31.29 15.85 8.91
C ASP A 378 -30.34 15.62 7.72
N PHE A 379 -29.12 15.17 8.01
CA PHE A 379 -28.18 14.73 6.99
C PHE A 379 -27.42 13.47 7.41
N VAL A 380 -26.91 12.74 6.43
CA VAL A 380 -25.98 11.61 6.62
C VAL A 380 -24.86 11.66 5.58
N LEU A 381 -23.64 11.41 6.02
CA LEU A 381 -22.43 11.34 5.21
C LEU A 381 -22.09 9.88 4.88
N TYR A 382 -22.09 9.52 3.60
CA TYR A 382 -21.64 8.23 3.10
C TYR A 382 -20.26 8.38 2.48
N TYR A 383 -19.33 7.54 2.89
CA TYR A 383 -17.95 7.51 2.37
C TYR A 383 -17.47 6.07 2.25
N TYR A 384 -16.34 5.84 1.58
CA TYR A 384 -15.88 4.49 1.24
C TYR A 384 -14.46 4.22 1.75
N SER A 385 -14.37 3.68 2.98
CA SER A 385 -13.16 3.32 3.75
C SER A 385 -12.71 4.37 4.78
N HIS A 386 -11.71 4.04 5.58
CA HIS A 386 -11.22 4.83 6.72
C HIS A 386 -10.42 6.10 6.36
N HIS A 387 -10.04 6.27 5.09
CA HIS A 387 -9.00 7.22 4.67
C HIS A 387 -9.41 8.65 5.00
N GLU A 388 -10.65 8.99 4.67
CA GLU A 388 -11.26 10.30 4.87
C GLU A 388 -11.21 10.72 6.33
N LYS A 389 -11.64 9.84 7.23
CA LYS A 389 -11.67 10.10 8.68
C LYS A 389 -10.26 10.31 9.23
N THR A 390 -9.31 9.45 8.83
CA THR A 390 -7.91 9.57 9.26
C THR A 390 -7.27 10.86 8.75
N THR A 391 -7.53 11.24 7.51
CA THR A 391 -7.01 12.47 6.92
C THR A 391 -7.62 13.71 7.57
N TYR A 392 -8.94 13.72 7.83
CA TYR A 392 -9.61 14.85 8.49
C TYR A 392 -9.14 15.08 9.93
N LYS A 393 -8.76 14.01 10.67
CA LYS A 393 -8.13 14.18 11.99
C LYS A 393 -6.83 14.96 11.91
N LYS A 394 -5.96 14.62 10.95
CA LYS A 394 -4.70 15.35 10.69
C LYS A 394 -4.97 16.79 10.24
N MET A 395 -5.98 17.00 9.39
CA MET A 395 -6.36 18.36 8.97
C MET A 395 -6.87 19.22 10.14
N ALA A 396 -7.60 18.65 11.10
CA ALA A 396 -8.02 19.37 12.30
C ALA A 396 -6.84 19.73 13.22
N GLU A 397 -5.77 18.94 13.23
CA GLU A 397 -4.52 19.28 13.92
C GLU A 397 -3.76 20.41 13.20
N LEU A 398 -3.77 20.42 11.87
CA LEU A 398 -3.13 21.45 11.03
C LEU A 398 -3.89 22.78 11.03
N TYR A 399 -5.23 22.72 11.02
CA TYR A 399 -6.13 23.88 10.90
C TYR A 399 -7.19 23.93 12.02
N PRO A 400 -6.78 23.99 13.30
CA PRO A 400 -7.70 23.90 14.44
C PRO A 400 -8.67 25.07 14.54
N ASP A 401 -8.31 26.24 13.99
CA ASP A 401 -9.17 27.43 13.94
C ASP A 401 -10.38 27.27 12.99
N VAL A 402 -10.29 26.33 12.05
CA VAL A 402 -11.37 26.04 11.09
C VAL A 402 -12.32 24.99 11.65
N ALA A 403 -11.76 23.87 12.12
CA ALA A 403 -12.48 22.77 12.74
C ALA A 403 -11.59 22.02 13.71
N THR A 404 -12.12 21.74 14.88
CA THR A 404 -11.44 21.01 15.94
C THR A 404 -11.50 19.50 15.71
N LEU A 405 -10.67 18.74 16.43
CA LEU A 405 -10.77 17.27 16.43
C LEU A 405 -12.18 16.81 16.87
N ALA A 406 -12.80 17.53 17.81
CA ALA A 406 -14.17 17.24 18.26
C ALA A 406 -15.21 17.47 17.17
N ASP A 407 -15.02 18.47 16.29
CA ASP A 407 -15.89 18.68 15.13
C ASP A 407 -15.79 17.51 14.15
N VAL A 408 -14.57 17.06 13.85
CA VAL A 408 -14.33 15.89 12.98
C VAL A 408 -14.95 14.63 13.58
N GLU A 409 -14.77 14.39 14.88
CA GLU A 409 -15.39 13.26 15.57
C GLU A 409 -16.91 13.35 15.59
N TRP A 410 -17.46 14.56 15.73
CA TRP A 410 -18.89 14.80 15.62
C TRP A 410 -19.40 14.46 14.21
N LEU A 411 -18.71 14.86 13.14
CA LEU A 411 -19.12 14.57 11.76
C LEU A 411 -19.07 13.07 11.47
N PHE A 412 -17.98 12.39 11.87
CA PHE A 412 -17.76 10.95 11.66
C PHE A 412 -18.31 10.05 12.78
N ASP A 413 -19.28 10.54 13.53
CA ASP A 413 -20.07 9.72 14.45
C ASP A 413 -20.99 8.80 13.67
N LYS A 414 -21.24 7.58 14.18
CA LYS A 414 -22.02 6.55 13.46
C LYS A 414 -23.46 6.94 13.17
N ASN A 415 -24.00 7.96 13.85
CA ASN A 415 -25.34 8.47 13.59
C ASN A 415 -25.38 9.51 12.46
N ARG A 416 -24.23 10.05 12.04
CA ARG A 416 -24.10 11.11 11.02
C ARG A 416 -23.23 10.70 9.84
N ALA A 417 -22.38 9.69 9.98
CA ALA A 417 -21.58 9.16 8.91
C ALA A 417 -21.58 7.63 8.89
N ILE A 418 -21.60 7.05 7.70
CA ILE A 418 -21.61 5.62 7.45
C ILE A 418 -20.47 5.29 6.48
N ASP A 419 -19.48 4.53 6.96
CA ASP A 419 -18.47 3.92 6.12
C ASP A 419 -19.08 2.72 5.38
N LEU A 420 -19.42 2.89 4.10
CA LEU A 420 -20.04 1.81 3.34
C LEU A 420 -19.11 0.59 3.23
N TYR A 421 -17.79 0.78 3.25
CA TYR A 421 -16.85 -0.33 3.15
C TYR A 421 -16.77 -1.11 4.46
N THR A 422 -16.39 -0.46 5.56
CA THR A 422 -16.10 -1.18 6.80
C THR A 422 -17.33 -1.50 7.64
N ASP A 423 -18.34 -0.62 7.63
CA ASP A 423 -19.55 -0.81 8.42
C ASP A 423 -20.62 -1.60 7.70
N VAL A 424 -20.62 -1.64 6.36
CA VAL A 424 -21.66 -2.32 5.59
C VAL A 424 -21.12 -3.48 4.78
N ILE A 425 -20.30 -3.20 3.76
CA ILE A 425 -19.88 -4.18 2.76
C ILE A 425 -19.11 -5.35 3.39
N LEU A 426 -18.10 -5.09 4.20
CA LEU A 426 -17.27 -6.15 4.80
C LEU A 426 -18.00 -7.01 5.85
N LYS A 427 -19.01 -6.43 6.51
CA LYS A 427 -19.72 -7.06 7.64
C LYS A 427 -20.95 -7.83 7.20
N HIS A 428 -21.74 -7.25 6.30
CA HIS A 428 -23.10 -7.71 6.01
C HIS A 428 -23.27 -8.25 4.59
N THR A 429 -22.25 -8.17 3.73
CA THR A 429 -22.39 -8.59 2.32
C THR A 429 -21.27 -9.47 1.81
N ASP A 430 -21.56 -10.22 0.76
CA ASP A 430 -20.55 -10.77 -0.13
C ASP A 430 -20.92 -10.53 -1.59
N TRP A 431 -19.89 -10.30 -2.41
CA TRP A 431 -20.02 -9.89 -3.81
C TRP A 431 -19.26 -10.86 -4.73
N PRO A 432 -19.76 -11.10 -5.96
CA PRO A 432 -19.11 -11.98 -6.93
C PRO A 432 -17.91 -11.28 -7.63
N VAL A 433 -17.03 -10.65 -6.86
CA VAL A 433 -15.83 -9.97 -7.34
C VAL A 433 -14.64 -10.26 -6.43
N GLY A 434 -13.44 -10.37 -7.01
CA GLY A 434 -12.20 -10.64 -6.24
C GLY A 434 -11.69 -9.45 -5.42
N SER A 435 -12.33 -8.29 -5.51
CA SER A 435 -11.97 -7.08 -4.77
C SER A 435 -13.21 -6.32 -4.37
N TYR A 436 -13.28 -5.88 -3.11
CA TYR A 436 -14.37 -5.03 -2.60
C TYR A 436 -13.97 -3.54 -2.60
N SER A 437 -13.09 -3.11 -3.50
CA SER A 437 -12.86 -1.66 -3.70
C SER A 437 -14.07 -0.99 -4.32
N LEU A 438 -14.26 0.32 -4.10
CA LEU A 438 -15.31 1.14 -4.71
C LEU A 438 -15.46 0.87 -6.21
N LYS A 439 -14.35 0.97 -6.94
CA LYS A 439 -14.28 0.70 -8.39
C LYS A 439 -14.79 -0.70 -8.78
N ALA A 440 -14.38 -1.73 -8.06
CA ALA A 440 -14.74 -3.10 -8.37
C ALA A 440 -16.24 -3.38 -8.19
N ILE A 441 -16.84 -2.90 -7.08
CA ILE A 441 -18.27 -3.10 -6.81
C ILE A 441 -19.12 -2.22 -7.72
N ALA A 442 -18.77 -0.94 -7.90
CA ALA A 442 -19.52 -0.05 -8.77
C ALA A 442 -19.49 -0.53 -10.23
N GLN A 443 -18.35 -1.00 -10.75
CA GLN A 443 -18.26 -1.61 -12.08
C GLN A 443 -19.11 -2.89 -12.20
N TYR A 444 -19.13 -3.73 -11.17
CA TYR A 444 -20.03 -4.88 -11.12
C TYR A 444 -21.51 -4.45 -11.20
N LEU A 445 -21.86 -3.31 -10.61
CA LEU A 445 -23.19 -2.69 -10.70
C LEU A 445 -23.45 -1.95 -12.03
N GLY A 446 -22.51 -2.00 -12.97
CA GLY A 446 -22.64 -1.38 -14.29
C GLY A 446 -22.29 0.11 -14.32
N PHE A 447 -21.80 0.68 -13.23
CA PHE A 447 -21.30 2.05 -13.20
C PHE A 447 -20.02 2.18 -14.04
N LYS A 448 -19.91 3.28 -14.78
CA LYS A 448 -18.76 3.60 -15.61
C LYS A 448 -18.33 5.02 -15.28
N TRP A 449 -17.08 5.18 -14.87
CA TRP A 449 -16.44 6.48 -14.78
C TRP A 449 -16.46 7.14 -16.16
N ARG A 450 -16.64 8.46 -16.17
CA ARG A 450 -16.65 9.31 -17.36
C ARG A 450 -15.25 9.52 -17.91
N ASP A 451 -14.22 9.51 -17.05
CA ASP A 451 -12.81 9.54 -17.48
C ASP A 451 -12.37 8.20 -18.09
N GLU A 452 -11.51 8.25 -19.10
CA GLU A 452 -10.98 7.05 -19.79
C GLU A 452 -9.93 6.30 -18.94
N THR A 453 -9.25 7.01 -18.04
CA THR A 453 -8.15 6.49 -17.20
C THR A 453 -8.36 6.84 -15.70
N PRO A 454 -9.48 6.46 -15.08
CA PRO A 454 -9.82 6.88 -13.72
C PRO A 454 -8.89 6.22 -12.69
N SER A 455 -8.15 7.04 -11.95
CA SER A 455 -7.14 6.60 -10.98
C SER A 455 -6.72 7.74 -10.05
N GLY A 456 -6.82 7.55 -8.73
CA GLY A 456 -6.27 8.49 -7.73
C GLY A 456 -4.77 8.75 -7.87
N ALA A 457 -4.00 7.79 -8.40
CA ALA A 457 -2.59 8.01 -8.75
C ALA A 457 -2.41 9.06 -9.87
N LEU A 458 -3.35 9.08 -10.82
CA LEU A 458 -3.34 10.03 -11.93
C LEU A 458 -3.92 11.39 -11.52
N SER A 459 -4.89 11.43 -10.59
CA SER A 459 -5.44 12.70 -10.10
C SER A 459 -4.36 13.58 -9.46
N ILE A 460 -3.39 12.98 -8.74
CA ILE A 460 -2.23 13.72 -8.20
C ILE A 460 -1.35 14.30 -9.33
N GLN A 461 -1.15 13.55 -10.42
CA GLN A 461 -0.40 14.05 -11.57
C GLN A 461 -1.15 15.20 -12.26
N TRP A 462 -2.46 15.05 -12.48
CA TRP A 462 -3.30 16.09 -13.06
C TRP A 462 -3.28 17.35 -12.19
N TYR A 463 -3.35 17.21 -10.86
CA TYR A 463 -3.27 18.35 -9.96
C TYR A 463 -1.93 19.08 -10.06
N ASN A 464 -0.82 18.34 -10.05
CA ASN A 464 0.52 18.91 -10.26
C ASN A 464 0.69 19.59 -11.62
N GLU A 465 0.03 19.08 -12.67
CA GLU A 465 0.02 19.70 -13.99
C GLU A 465 -0.85 20.97 -14.03
N TYR A 466 -2.02 20.94 -13.40
CA TYR A 466 -2.88 22.10 -13.22
C TYR A 466 -2.15 23.25 -12.51
N LEU A 467 -1.40 22.98 -11.44
CA LEU A 467 -0.62 24.00 -10.74
C LEU A 467 0.47 24.65 -11.61
N LYS A 468 1.03 23.90 -12.56
CA LYS A 468 2.08 24.41 -13.47
C LYS A 468 1.51 25.20 -14.64
N THR A 469 0.34 24.81 -15.12
CA THR A 469 -0.24 25.32 -16.38
C THR A 469 -1.39 26.30 -16.16
N SER A 470 -2.04 26.23 -15.00
CA SER A 470 -3.32 26.86 -14.71
C SER A 470 -4.42 26.52 -15.74
N ASP A 471 -4.34 25.34 -16.37
CA ASP A 471 -5.36 24.90 -17.34
C ASP A 471 -6.58 24.31 -16.63
N ASN A 472 -7.69 25.06 -16.65
CA ASN A 472 -8.95 24.64 -16.04
C ASN A 472 -9.51 23.34 -16.60
N LYS A 473 -9.13 22.90 -17.82
CA LYS A 473 -9.57 21.60 -18.35
C LYS A 473 -9.03 20.44 -17.52
N ILE A 474 -7.83 20.61 -16.95
CA ILE A 474 -7.21 19.61 -16.08
C ILE A 474 -7.93 19.59 -14.74
N LEU A 475 -8.28 20.77 -14.20
CA LEU A 475 -9.10 20.86 -13.00
C LEU A 475 -10.49 20.24 -13.20
N ASP A 476 -11.18 20.57 -14.30
CA ASP A 476 -12.48 19.97 -14.65
C ASP A 476 -12.41 18.45 -14.72
N ARG A 477 -11.29 17.90 -15.21
CA ARG A 477 -11.04 16.46 -15.24
C ARG A 477 -10.92 15.84 -13.84
N ILE A 478 -10.21 16.52 -12.92
CA ILE A 478 -10.10 16.09 -11.51
C ILE A 478 -11.47 16.13 -10.83
N LEU A 479 -12.23 17.22 -11.04
CA LEU A 479 -13.58 17.38 -10.51
C LEU A 479 -14.53 16.28 -11.01
N LEU A 480 -14.47 15.96 -12.30
CA LEU A 480 -15.26 14.90 -12.92
C LEU A 480 -14.92 13.51 -12.35
N TYR A 481 -13.63 13.23 -12.11
CA TYR A 481 -13.19 11.98 -11.50
C TYR A 481 -13.70 11.84 -10.05
N ASN A 482 -13.55 12.87 -9.23
CA ASN A 482 -13.99 12.86 -7.83
C ASN A 482 -15.53 12.85 -7.71
N GLU A 483 -16.24 13.56 -8.59
CA GLU A 483 -17.70 13.46 -8.69
C GLU A 483 -18.14 12.02 -9.00
N ASP A 484 -17.43 11.33 -9.91
CA ASP A 484 -17.72 9.91 -10.21
C ASP A 484 -17.50 8.99 -9.01
N ASP A 485 -16.47 9.22 -8.19
CA ASP A 485 -16.23 8.42 -6.96
C ASP A 485 -17.36 8.64 -5.93
N CYS A 486 -17.86 9.87 -5.80
CA CYS A 486 -19.05 10.16 -4.99
C CYS A 486 -20.31 9.48 -5.56
N ILE A 487 -20.54 9.54 -6.87
CA ILE A 487 -21.68 8.88 -7.51
C ILE A 487 -21.57 7.35 -7.40
N ALA A 488 -20.38 6.78 -7.52
CA ALA A 488 -20.16 5.35 -7.34
C ALA A 488 -20.58 4.91 -5.94
N THR A 489 -20.29 5.71 -4.91
CA THR A 489 -20.71 5.49 -3.52
C THR A 489 -22.25 5.51 -3.40
N LEU A 490 -22.91 6.47 -4.06
CA LEU A 490 -24.38 6.53 -4.18
C LEU A 490 -24.96 5.28 -4.83
N VAL A 491 -24.40 4.83 -5.96
CA VAL A 491 -24.86 3.63 -6.68
C VAL A 491 -24.78 2.39 -5.79
N ILE A 492 -23.70 2.24 -5.02
CA ILE A 492 -23.54 1.12 -4.07
C ILE A 492 -24.60 1.22 -2.97
N LYS A 493 -24.77 2.40 -2.34
CA LYS A 493 -25.78 2.59 -1.30
C LYS A 493 -27.18 2.27 -1.79
N ASP A 494 -27.55 2.73 -2.98
CA ASP A 494 -28.86 2.49 -3.57
C ASP A 494 -29.08 1.02 -3.91
N LYS A 495 -28.02 0.30 -4.30
CA LYS A 495 -28.11 -1.14 -4.47
C LYS A 495 -28.36 -1.83 -3.13
N LEU A 496 -27.63 -1.46 -2.09
CA LEU A 496 -27.76 -2.05 -0.75
C LEU A 496 -29.17 -1.89 -0.19
N VAL A 497 -29.80 -0.73 -0.36
CA VAL A 497 -31.20 -0.48 0.05
C VAL A 497 -32.21 -1.40 -0.66
N LYS A 498 -31.91 -1.82 -1.90
CA LYS A 498 -32.78 -2.67 -2.71
C LYS A 498 -32.51 -4.17 -2.54
N MET A 499 -31.50 -4.55 -1.75
CA MET A 499 -31.16 -5.96 -1.52
C MET A 499 -32.05 -6.53 -0.42
N GLU A 500 -32.57 -7.74 -0.64
CA GLU A 500 -33.27 -8.52 0.37
C GLU A 500 -32.26 -9.35 1.18
N SER A 501 -32.42 -9.41 2.50
CA SER A 501 -31.57 -10.24 3.37
C SER A 501 -31.91 -11.71 3.22
N VAL A 502 -30.89 -12.57 3.33
CA VAL A 502 -31.06 -14.03 3.27
C VAL A 502 -31.23 -14.69 4.65
N LEU A 503 -31.05 -13.93 5.73
CA LEU A 503 -31.46 -14.24 7.09
C LEU A 503 -32.69 -13.38 7.44
#